data_AF-A0A642BRM3-F1
#
_entry.id   AF-A0A642BRM3-F1
#
_cell.length_a   1.000
_cell.length_b   1.000
_cell.length_c   1.000
_cell.angle_alpha   90.00
_cell.angle_beta   90.00
_cell.angle_gamma   90.00
#
_symmetry.space_group_name_H-M   'P 1'
#
loop_
_entity.id
_entity.type
_entity.pdbx_description
1 polymer ?
#
loop_
_entity_poly.entity_id
_entity_poly.type
_entity_poly.pdbx_seq_one_letter_code
_entity_poly.pdbx_strand_id
1 'polypeptide(L)'
;MNFELSSPFSPTGDQPEAIAALSDGIKSGVPFQTLLGVTGSGKTFTIANVIKEVRKPTLILSHNKTLAAQLYSEFKAFFPNNAVEYFVSYYDYYQPEAYLPTTDTYIEKDLQINDEIDKLRLRATASLLSGRKDVIVVSSVSCLYGMADPTAFAEKVVHLEKGMRIDRDK
;
A
#
# COMPACT_ATOMS: atom_id res chain seq x y z
N MET A 1 13.49 10.26 -7.59
CA MET A 1 12.52 10.59 -6.52
C MET A 1 12.98 9.89 -5.25
N ASN A 2 13.02 10.60 -4.13
CA ASN A 2 13.46 10.08 -2.82
C ASN A 2 12.27 10.10 -1.86
N PHE A 3 12.30 9.23 -0.84
CA PHE A 3 11.35 9.33 0.28
C PHE A 3 11.74 10.48 1.21
N GLU A 4 10.79 11.36 1.50
CA GLU A 4 10.94 12.56 2.32
C GLU A 4 10.18 12.38 3.63
N LEU A 5 10.90 11.91 4.66
CA LEU A 5 10.34 11.74 5.99
C LEU A 5 10.17 13.10 6.69
N SER A 6 8.93 13.47 6.97
CA SER A 6 8.53 14.63 7.78
C SER A 6 8.13 14.16 9.18
N SER A 7 8.81 14.66 10.20
CA SER A 7 8.50 14.37 11.60
C SER A 7 9.11 15.43 12.52
N PRO A 8 8.42 15.87 13.58
CA PRO A 8 9.02 16.70 14.62
C PRO A 8 9.93 15.88 15.57
N PHE A 9 9.90 14.56 15.47
CA PHE A 9 10.65 13.64 16.31
C PHE A 9 11.91 13.15 15.58
N SER A 10 12.98 12.94 16.35
CA SER A 10 14.17 12.21 15.91
C SER A 10 14.16 10.80 16.51
N PRO A 11 14.79 9.80 15.87
CA PRO A 11 14.93 8.47 16.45
C PRO A 11 15.61 8.52 17.83
N THR A 12 15.03 7.85 18.82
CA THR A 12 15.54 7.81 20.21
C THR A 12 15.55 6.39 20.77
N GLY A 13 16.21 6.19 21.91
CA GLY A 13 16.37 4.87 22.54
C GLY A 13 17.04 3.88 21.58
N ASP A 14 16.44 2.70 21.41
CA ASP A 14 16.97 1.63 20.55
C ASP A 14 16.62 1.82 19.06
N GLN A 15 15.83 2.84 18.71
CA GLN A 15 15.42 3.06 17.32
C GLN A 15 16.58 3.29 16.35
N PRO A 16 17.62 4.10 16.66
CA PRO A 16 18.73 4.32 15.74
C PRO A 16 19.46 3.02 15.34
N GLU A 17 19.72 2.14 16.31
CA GLU A 17 20.38 0.86 16.08
C GLU A 17 19.49 -0.08 15.25
N ALA A 18 18.19 -0.17 15.59
CA ALA A 18 17.24 -0.97 14.83
C ALA A 18 17.10 -0.50 13.37
N ILE A 19 17.08 0.82 13.15
CA ILE A 19 17.02 1.41 11.80
C ILE A 19 18.27 1.03 11.01
N ALA A 20 19.45 1.19 11.60
CA ALA A 20 20.72 0.86 10.96
C ALA A 20 20.78 -0.63 10.59
N ALA A 21 20.54 -1.52 11.54
CA ALA A 21 20.60 -2.97 11.32
C ALA A 21 19.63 -3.44 10.22
N LEU A 22 18.37 -3.00 10.25
CA LEU A 22 17.38 -3.38 9.24
C LEU A 22 17.73 -2.84 7.86
N SER A 23 18.19 -1.59 7.80
CA SER A 23 18.57 -0.93 6.55
C SER A 23 19.78 -1.63 5.91
N ASP A 24 20.79 -1.97 6.70
CA ASP A 24 21.99 -2.66 6.24
C ASP A 24 21.68 -4.09 5.79
N GLY A 25 20.79 -4.80 6.50
CA GLY A 25 20.31 -6.11 6.05
C GLY A 25 19.62 -6.05 4.69
N ILE A 26 18.77 -5.05 4.45
CA ILE A 26 18.10 -4.86 3.14
C ILE A 26 19.11 -4.52 2.04
N LYS A 27 20.09 -3.65 2.33
CA LYS A 27 21.15 -3.26 1.38
C LYS A 27 22.08 -4.43 1.06
N SER A 28 22.30 -5.32 2.03
CA SER A 28 23.13 -6.52 1.88
C SER A 28 22.39 -7.72 1.28
N GLY A 29 21.10 -7.59 0.96
CA GLY A 29 20.31 -8.64 0.32
C GLY A 29 19.80 -9.73 1.27
N VAL A 30 19.74 -9.47 2.58
CA VAL A 30 19.14 -10.40 3.54
C VAL A 30 17.63 -10.53 3.26
N PRO A 31 17.13 -11.73 2.92
CA PRO A 31 15.76 -11.88 2.42
C PRO A 31 14.69 -11.72 3.50
N PHE A 32 14.98 -12.11 4.74
CA PHE A 32 14.03 -12.08 5.85
C PHE A 32 14.68 -11.45 7.08
N GLN A 33 14.00 -10.47 7.67
CA GLN A 33 14.43 -9.78 8.88
C GLN A 33 13.22 -9.55 9.79
N THR A 34 13.46 -9.55 11.10
CA THR A 34 12.41 -9.41 12.11
C THR A 34 12.76 -8.26 13.05
N LEU A 35 11.88 -7.25 13.12
CA LEU A 35 11.95 -6.21 14.14
C LEU A 35 11.20 -6.68 15.41
N LEU A 36 11.94 -7.09 16.44
CA LEU A 36 11.35 -7.46 17.73
C LEU A 36 11.10 -6.19 18.58
N GLY A 37 10.02 -5.48 18.28
CA GLY A 37 9.65 -4.24 18.99
C GLY A 37 8.51 -4.40 19.99
N VAL A 38 8.71 -3.98 21.23
CA VAL A 38 7.65 -3.92 22.26
C VAL A 38 6.53 -2.95 21.87
N THR A 39 5.35 -3.09 22.49
CA THR A 39 4.24 -2.14 22.28
C THR A 39 4.64 -0.74 22.76
N GLY A 40 4.32 0.29 21.97
CA GLY A 40 4.66 1.67 22.31
C GLY A 40 6.08 2.12 21.93
N SER A 41 6.95 1.24 21.41
CA SER A 41 8.33 1.61 21.04
C SER A 41 8.48 2.44 19.75
N GLY A 42 7.37 2.82 19.10
CA GLY A 42 7.41 3.60 17.85
C GLY A 42 7.77 2.78 16.61
N LYS A 43 7.34 1.52 16.52
CA LYS A 43 7.62 0.62 15.38
C LYS A 43 7.34 1.25 14.02
N THR A 44 6.22 1.96 13.85
CA THR A 44 5.91 2.61 12.57
C THR A 44 6.98 3.64 12.19
N PHE A 45 7.45 4.44 13.15
CA PHE A 45 8.47 5.45 12.91
C PHE A 45 9.83 4.81 12.61
N THR A 46 10.19 3.70 13.29
CA THR A 46 11.36 2.89 12.94
C THR A 46 11.29 2.43 11.48
N ILE A 47 10.17 1.83 11.05
CA ILE A 47 9.99 1.35 9.68
C ILE A 47 9.96 2.51 8.66
N ALA A 48 9.38 3.66 9.00
CA ALA A 48 9.43 4.85 8.15
C ALA A 48 10.87 5.30 7.89
N ASN A 49 11.72 5.33 8.92
CA ASN A 49 13.14 5.64 8.74
C ASN A 49 13.85 4.58 7.87
N VAL A 50 13.55 3.28 8.07
CA VAL A 50 14.10 2.22 7.20
C VAL A 50 13.71 2.44 5.73
N ILE A 51 12.43 2.74 5.43
CA ILE A 51 11.96 3.01 4.06
C ILE A 51 12.72 4.20 3.44
N LYS A 52 12.91 5.27 4.21
CA LYS A 52 13.71 6.44 3.80
C LYS A 52 15.16 6.06 3.46
N GLU A 53 15.79 5.22 4.28
CA GLU A 53 17.20 4.82 4.10
C GLU A 53 17.40 3.86 2.92
N VAL A 54 16.48 2.93 2.68
CA VAL A 54 16.62 1.92 1.62
C VAL A 54 16.07 2.37 0.28
N ARG A 55 15.16 3.35 0.26
CA ARG A 55 14.59 3.99 -0.94
C ARG A 55 13.99 3.00 -1.94
N LYS A 56 13.20 2.05 -1.45
CA LYS A 56 12.48 1.06 -2.27
C LYS A 56 10.96 1.26 -2.15
N PRO A 57 10.20 1.10 -3.25
CA PRO A 57 8.75 0.95 -3.16
C PRO A 57 8.41 -0.16 -2.15
N THR A 58 7.49 0.13 -1.24
CA THR A 58 7.25 -0.74 -0.08
C THR A 58 5.78 -1.12 0.04
N LEU A 59 5.50 -2.41 0.20
CA LEU A 59 4.18 -2.93 0.57
C LEU A 59 4.15 -3.20 2.07
N ILE A 60 3.17 -2.63 2.75
CA ILE A 60 2.91 -2.84 4.18
C ILE A 60 1.63 -3.64 4.31
N LEU A 61 1.75 -4.88 4.75
CA LEU A 61 0.62 -5.80 4.90
C LEU A 61 0.10 -5.78 6.33
N SER A 62 -1.19 -5.49 6.49
CA SER A 62 -1.91 -5.54 7.77
C SER A 62 -2.98 -6.61 7.74
N HIS A 63 -3.17 -7.30 8.86
CA HIS A 63 -4.13 -8.39 8.99
C HIS A 63 -5.60 -7.92 9.09
N ASN A 64 -5.84 -6.63 9.33
CA ASN A 64 -7.20 -6.07 9.42
C ASN A 64 -7.29 -4.64 8.85
N LYS A 65 -8.52 -4.23 8.47
CA LYS A 65 -8.78 -2.92 7.85
C LYS A 65 -8.53 -1.74 8.81
N THR A 66 -8.82 -1.90 10.10
CA THR A 66 -8.65 -0.84 11.11
C THR A 66 -7.19 -0.44 11.27
N LEU A 67 -6.31 -1.42 11.50
CA LEU A 67 -4.88 -1.20 11.60
C LEU A 67 -4.29 -0.74 10.26
N ALA A 68 -4.80 -1.23 9.13
CA ALA A 68 -4.38 -0.73 7.81
C ALA A 68 -4.68 0.77 7.66
N ALA A 69 -5.87 1.22 8.07
CA ALA A 69 -6.25 2.63 8.02
C ALA A 69 -5.39 3.51 8.97
N GLN A 70 -5.08 3.00 10.17
CA GLN A 70 -4.17 3.66 11.11
C GLN A 70 -2.78 3.84 10.50
N LEU A 71 -2.18 2.75 10.00
CA LEU A 71 -0.87 2.78 9.35
C LEU A 71 -0.87 3.70 8.12
N TYR A 72 -1.90 3.64 7.28
CA TYR A 72 -2.04 4.55 6.13
C TYR A 72 -2.02 6.02 6.58
N SER A 73 -2.72 6.35 7.66
CA SER A 73 -2.76 7.72 8.20
C SER A 73 -1.40 8.15 8.76
N GLU A 74 -0.73 7.28 9.51
CA GLU A 74 0.61 7.51 10.05
C GLU A 74 1.64 7.70 8.93
N PHE A 75 1.69 6.80 7.95
CA PHE A 75 2.61 6.90 6.82
C PHE A 75 2.35 8.13 5.96
N LYS A 76 1.09 8.54 5.78
CA LYS A 76 0.75 9.75 5.04
C LYS A 76 1.19 11.02 5.76
N ALA A 77 1.16 11.03 7.10
CA ALA A 77 1.72 12.10 7.91
C ALA A 77 3.26 12.11 7.85
N PHE A 78 3.89 10.93 7.85
CA PHE A 78 5.34 10.80 7.74
C PHE A 78 5.88 11.14 6.35
N PHE A 79 5.13 10.87 5.28
CA PHE A 79 5.57 11.08 3.90
C PHE A 79 4.57 11.92 3.10
N PRO A 80 4.34 13.18 3.48
CA PRO A 80 3.32 14.03 2.86
C PRO A 80 3.62 14.35 1.38
N ASN A 81 4.90 14.23 0.97
CA ASN A 81 5.37 14.53 -0.38
C ASN A 81 5.55 13.28 -1.26
N ASN A 82 5.32 12.07 -0.73
CA ASN A 82 5.45 10.81 -1.47
C ASN A 82 4.08 10.15 -1.72
N ALA A 83 4.05 9.13 -2.58
CA ALA A 83 2.83 8.40 -2.89
C ALA A 83 2.56 7.36 -1.79
N VAL A 84 1.82 7.77 -0.76
CA VAL A 84 1.27 6.85 0.25
C VAL A 84 -0.13 6.44 -0.18
N GLU A 85 -0.31 5.15 -0.41
CA GLU A 85 -1.48 4.54 -1.03
C GLU A 85 -2.16 3.52 -0.13
N TYR A 86 -3.45 3.29 -0.38
CA TYR A 86 -4.29 2.42 0.41
C TYR A 86 -4.97 1.37 -0.47
N PHE A 87 -4.78 0.09 -0.15
CA PHE A 87 -5.26 -1.02 -0.96
C PHE A 87 -5.91 -2.11 -0.10
N VAL A 88 -7.20 -1.99 0.14
CA VAL A 88 -7.99 -2.99 0.88
C VAL A 88 -9.21 -3.42 0.05
N SER A 89 -9.97 -4.40 0.54
CA SER A 89 -11.25 -4.72 -0.08
C SER A 89 -12.17 -3.49 -0.08
N TYR A 90 -12.57 -3.09 -1.28
CA TYR A 90 -13.61 -2.11 -1.59
C TYR A 90 -15.03 -2.56 -1.32
N TYR A 91 -15.25 -3.76 -0.79
CA TYR A 91 -16.57 -4.17 -0.34
C TYR A 91 -16.79 -3.68 1.10
N ASP A 92 -17.87 -2.92 1.30
CA ASP A 92 -18.43 -2.63 2.63
C ASP A 92 -19.18 -3.85 3.16
N TYR A 93 -19.88 -4.54 2.26
CA TYR A 93 -20.54 -5.83 2.52
C TYR A 93 -20.24 -6.79 1.37
N TYR A 94 -19.99 -8.06 1.70
CA TYR A 94 -19.74 -9.11 0.71
C TYR A 94 -20.23 -10.46 1.23
N GLN A 95 -21.16 -11.06 0.50
CA GLN A 95 -21.57 -12.44 0.63
C GLN A 95 -21.09 -13.22 -0.60
N PRO A 96 -20.23 -14.23 -0.43
CA PRO A 96 -19.83 -15.08 -1.54
C PRO A 96 -21.02 -15.92 -2.00
N GLU A 97 -21.03 -16.23 -3.30
CA GLU A 97 -21.87 -17.30 -3.82
C GLU A 97 -21.47 -18.64 -3.17
N ALA A 98 -22.43 -19.38 -2.68
CA ALA A 98 -22.19 -20.69 -2.07
C ALA A 98 -23.38 -21.62 -2.26
N TYR A 99 -23.11 -22.91 -2.22
CA TYR A 99 -24.14 -23.95 -2.17
C TYR A 99 -23.90 -24.79 -0.92
N LEU A 100 -24.94 -24.98 -0.11
CA LEU A 100 -24.93 -25.75 1.14
C LEU A 100 -25.63 -27.11 0.90
N PRO A 101 -24.87 -28.20 0.70
CA PRO A 101 -25.46 -29.50 0.35
C PRO A 101 -26.34 -30.09 1.45
N THR A 102 -26.04 -29.79 2.72
CA THR A 102 -26.79 -30.35 3.87
C THR A 102 -28.22 -29.85 3.95
N THR A 103 -28.49 -28.67 3.41
CA THR A 103 -29.82 -28.04 3.43
C THR A 103 -30.37 -27.79 2.02
N ASP A 104 -29.68 -28.29 0.99
CA ASP A 104 -30.01 -28.04 -0.42
C ASP A 104 -30.29 -26.56 -0.69
N THR A 105 -29.39 -25.69 -0.18
CA THR A 105 -29.59 -24.24 -0.21
C THR A 105 -28.52 -23.58 -1.07
N TYR A 106 -28.96 -22.86 -2.09
CA TYR A 106 -28.12 -21.95 -2.84
C TYR A 106 -28.15 -20.55 -2.21
N ILE A 107 -26.98 -19.98 -1.99
CA ILE A 107 -26.76 -18.63 -1.47
C ILE A 107 -26.23 -17.79 -2.62
N GLU A 108 -27.04 -16.84 -3.06
CA GLU A 108 -26.66 -15.89 -4.10
C GLU A 108 -25.53 -14.96 -3.62
N LYS A 109 -24.71 -14.55 -4.59
CA LYS A 109 -23.74 -13.48 -4.39
C LYS A 109 -24.47 -12.16 -4.16
N ASP A 110 -24.13 -11.50 -3.07
CA ASP A 110 -24.60 -10.15 -2.77
C ASP A 110 -23.43 -9.30 -2.25
N LEU A 111 -23.41 -8.02 -2.62
CA LEU A 111 -22.30 -7.13 -2.27
C LEU A 111 -22.69 -5.65 -2.31
N GLN A 112 -21.95 -4.86 -1.54
CA GLN A 112 -21.99 -3.41 -1.58
C GLN A 112 -20.58 -2.87 -1.74
N ILE A 113 -20.37 -2.06 -2.78
CA ILE A 113 -19.09 -1.43 -3.10
C ILE A 113 -18.98 -0.08 -2.40
N ASN A 114 -17.78 0.24 -1.94
CA ASN A 114 -17.38 1.54 -1.43
C ASN A 114 -16.55 2.27 -2.50
N ASP A 115 -17.14 3.27 -3.12
CA ASP A 115 -16.52 4.01 -4.23
C ASP A 115 -15.24 4.75 -3.82
N GLU A 116 -15.14 5.22 -2.57
CA GLU A 116 -13.93 5.89 -2.08
C GLU A 116 -12.77 4.90 -1.93
N ILE A 117 -13.04 3.68 -1.44
CA ILE A 117 -12.00 2.64 -1.39
C ILE A 117 -11.62 2.20 -2.79
N ASP A 118 -12.56 2.07 -3.72
CA ASP A 118 -12.25 1.72 -5.11
C ASP A 118 -11.33 2.76 -5.77
N LYS A 119 -11.66 4.05 -5.60
CA LYS A 119 -10.82 5.16 -6.04
C LYS A 119 -9.41 5.11 -5.45
N LEU A 120 -9.26 4.76 -4.17
CA LEU A 120 -7.95 4.60 -3.54
C LEU A 120 -7.17 3.42 -4.12
N ARG A 121 -7.84 2.31 -4.44
CA ARG A 121 -7.21 1.15 -5.10
C ARG A 121 -6.72 1.51 -6.50
N LEU A 122 -7.54 2.22 -7.28
CA LEU A 122 -7.17 2.71 -8.61
C LEU A 122 -5.98 3.69 -8.55
N ARG A 123 -5.97 4.56 -7.53
CA ARG A 123 -4.83 5.47 -7.30
C ARG A 123 -3.56 4.69 -6.97
N ALA A 124 -3.65 3.64 -6.16
CA ALA A 124 -2.51 2.80 -5.80
C ALA A 124 -1.86 2.15 -7.04
N THR A 125 -2.67 1.56 -7.93
CA THR A 125 -2.14 0.96 -9.17
C THR A 125 -1.62 2.00 -10.15
N ALA A 126 -2.31 3.13 -10.31
CA ALA A 126 -1.83 4.23 -11.13
C ALA A 126 -0.48 4.77 -10.63
N SER A 127 -0.31 4.95 -9.32
CA SER A 127 0.96 5.38 -8.71
C SER A 127 2.09 4.40 -9.02
N LEU A 128 1.85 3.09 -8.95
CA LEU A 128 2.85 2.06 -9.30
C LEU A 128 3.21 2.06 -10.79
N LEU A 129 2.23 2.28 -11.67
CA LEU A 129 2.43 2.27 -13.13
C LEU A 129 2.96 3.59 -13.69
N SER A 130 2.89 4.67 -12.91
CA SER A 130 3.40 6.00 -13.30
C SER A 130 4.93 6.09 -13.46
N GLY A 131 5.67 5.04 -13.11
CA GLY A 131 7.14 5.03 -13.11
C GLY A 131 7.79 5.66 -11.86
N ARG A 132 6.98 6.17 -10.94
CA ARG A 132 7.43 6.63 -9.62
C ARG A 132 8.02 5.47 -8.81
N LYS A 133 9.04 5.77 -8.00
CA LYS A 133 9.71 4.78 -7.12
C LYS A 133 9.51 5.07 -5.63
N ASP A 134 8.83 6.17 -5.31
CA ASP A 134 8.57 6.65 -3.96
C ASP A 134 7.14 6.29 -3.51
N VAL A 135 6.77 5.01 -3.68
CA VAL A 135 5.42 4.51 -3.40
C VAL A 135 5.42 3.62 -2.16
N ILE A 136 4.53 3.90 -1.21
CA ILE A 136 4.21 3.03 -0.08
C ILE A 136 2.76 2.61 -0.23
N VAL A 137 2.50 1.30 -0.29
CA VAL A 137 1.14 0.76 -0.33
C VAL A 137 0.84 0.12 1.02
N VAL A 138 -0.15 0.64 1.74
CA VAL A 138 -0.68 -0.02 2.94
C VAL A 138 -1.89 -0.87 2.52
N SER A 139 -1.81 -2.17 2.79
CA SER A 139 -2.76 -3.14 2.25
C SER A 139 -3.23 -4.17 3.26
N SER A 140 -4.40 -4.77 2.99
CA SER A 140 -4.81 -6.03 3.60
C SER A 140 -4.41 -7.21 2.71
N VAL A 141 -4.84 -8.43 3.04
CA VAL A 141 -4.69 -9.61 2.16
C VAL A 141 -5.31 -9.43 0.77
N SER A 142 -6.06 -8.34 0.52
CA SER A 142 -6.53 -7.98 -0.81
C SER A 142 -5.41 -7.89 -1.86
N CYS A 143 -4.15 -7.61 -1.49
CA CYS A 143 -3.03 -7.58 -2.44
C CYS A 143 -2.65 -8.97 -2.99
N LEU A 144 -3.19 -10.05 -2.43
CA LEU A 144 -2.96 -11.43 -2.88
C LEU A 144 -4.08 -11.93 -3.80
N TYR A 145 -5.17 -11.18 -3.94
CA TYR A 145 -6.28 -11.53 -4.82
C TYR A 145 -5.99 -11.11 -6.26
N GLY A 146 -6.63 -11.82 -7.20
CA GLY A 146 -6.47 -11.59 -8.63
C GLY A 146 -6.76 -10.13 -9.00
N MET A 147 -5.86 -9.57 -9.82
CA MET A 147 -6.01 -8.28 -10.46
C MET A 147 -5.71 -8.44 -11.95
N ALA A 148 -6.20 -7.51 -12.77
CA ALA A 148 -5.87 -7.48 -14.19
C ALA A 148 -4.35 -7.41 -14.40
N ASP A 149 -3.90 -7.97 -15.51
CA ASP A 149 -2.50 -7.94 -15.92
C ASP A 149 -1.98 -6.47 -15.95
N PRO A 150 -0.84 -6.16 -15.31
CA PRO A 150 -0.32 -4.79 -15.24
C PRO A 150 -0.05 -4.18 -16.61
N THR A 151 0.37 -4.99 -17.59
CA THR A 151 0.61 -4.57 -18.97
C THR A 151 -0.70 -4.17 -19.63
N ALA A 152 -1.76 -4.96 -19.47
CA ALA A 152 -3.10 -4.62 -19.97
C ALA A 152 -3.68 -3.35 -19.31
N PHE A 153 -3.33 -3.08 -18.04
CA PHE A 153 -3.71 -1.83 -17.39
C PHE A 153 -2.92 -0.64 -17.97
N ALA A 154 -1.62 -0.80 -18.17
CA ALA A 154 -0.76 0.23 -18.74
C ALA A 154 -1.19 0.63 -20.16
N GLU A 155 -1.64 -0.33 -20.98
CA GLU A 155 -2.17 -0.07 -22.33
C GLU A 155 -3.43 0.81 -22.33
N LYS A 156 -4.19 0.85 -21.22
CA LYS A 156 -5.39 1.68 -21.07
C LYS A 156 -5.09 3.08 -20.51
N VAL A 157 -3.83 3.40 -20.24
CA VAL A 157 -3.44 4.72 -19.73
C VAL A 157 -3.37 5.71 -20.89
N VAL A 158 -4.17 6.77 -20.82
CA VAL A 158 -4.10 7.90 -21.75
C VAL A 158 -3.09 8.90 -21.23
N HIS A 159 -1.96 9.06 -21.93
CA HIS A 159 -0.95 10.05 -21.61
C HIS A 159 -1.29 11.40 -22.23
N LEU A 160 -1.40 12.44 -21.40
CA LEU A 160 -1.67 13.81 -21.84
C LEU A 160 -0.64 14.76 -21.25
N GLU A 161 -0.15 15.69 -22.07
CA GLU A 161 0.81 16.71 -21.65
C GLU A 161 0.36 18.09 -22.14
N LYS A 162 0.74 19.15 -21.41
CA LYS A 162 0.38 20.52 -21.79
C LYS A 162 1.01 20.85 -23.15
N GLY A 163 0.16 21.17 -24.13
CA GLY A 163 0.58 21.47 -25.50
C GLY A 163 0.58 20.27 -26.45
N MET A 164 0.26 19.06 -25.95
CA MET A 164 0.05 17.88 -26.79
C MET A 164 -1.14 18.12 -27.73
N ARG A 165 -0.91 17.89 -29.02
CA ARG A 165 -1.99 17.88 -30.02
C ARG A 165 -2.52 16.45 -30.13
N ILE A 166 -3.71 16.24 -29.60
CA ILE A 166 -4.47 14.99 -29.74
C ILE A 166 -5.82 15.34 -30.37
N ASP A 167 -6.31 14.46 -31.23
CA ASP A 167 -7.65 14.60 -31.78
C ASP A 167 -8.67 14.37 -30.64
N ARG A 168 -9.71 15.19 -30.56
CA ARG A 168 -10.68 15.12 -29.45
C ARG A 168 -11.48 13.81 -29.48
N ASP A 169 -11.67 13.26 -30.68
CA ASP A 169 -12.51 12.08 -30.91
C ASP A 169 -11.65 10.78 -30.95
N LYS A 170 -10.34 10.89 -30.70
CA LYS A 170 -9.42 9.77 -30.41
C LYS A 170 -9.28 9.53 -28.91
#